data_AF-A0A2D8M3M4-F1
#
_entry.id   AF-A0A2D8M3M4-F1
#
_cell.length_a   1.000
_cell.length_b   1.000
_cell.length_c   1.000
_cell.angle_alpha   90.00
_cell.angle_beta   90.00
_cell.angle_gamma   90.00
#
_symmetry.space_group_name_H-M   'P 1'
#
loop_
_entity.id
_entity.type
_entity.pdbx_description
1 polymer ?
#
loop_
_entity_poly.entity_id
_entity_poly.type
_entity_poly.pdbx_seq_one_letter_code
_entity_poly.pdbx_strand_id
1 'polypeptide(L)'
;MKSQNGNILFIILIAVILFAALSYAVTQSSRSGGGNISEEDASLQVAQIMSDLAIYQQAIQRLKIIGNYDEVYFDDRAPDESDTCYDGATVKSPCRTIGIFNPDEGIAGRPLTLPEWAHPSQDFTVWYWYSHHIREDGEDIGSPDYPEKVLWVEPLPYEVCKALNSRMNGFDGVYAGSDITSYTAANRGEINVNWRKSAGFSTRVDGGFTTAGEDFPVASGCFDWGSDWYSLQYVLEEH
;
A
#
# COMPACT_ATOMS: atom_id res chain seq x y z
N MET A 1 40.37 22.95 -57.92
CA MET A 1 39.62 22.21 -56.88
C MET A 1 39.33 23.19 -55.75
N LYS A 2 38.07 23.59 -55.54
CA LYS A 2 37.69 24.53 -54.48
C LYS A 2 37.52 23.74 -53.18
N SER A 3 38.41 23.97 -52.21
CA SER A 3 38.24 23.45 -50.85
C SER A 3 37.17 24.30 -50.16
N GLN A 4 36.01 23.71 -49.87
CA GLN A 4 34.99 24.36 -49.05
C GLN A 4 35.47 24.32 -47.59
N ASN A 5 35.78 25.49 -47.04
CA ASN A 5 35.99 25.65 -45.61
C ASN A 5 34.64 25.47 -44.91
N GLY A 6 34.33 24.24 -44.49
CA GLY A 6 33.20 23.97 -43.62
C GLY A 6 33.30 24.82 -42.36
N ASN A 7 32.23 25.54 -42.03
CA ASN A 7 32.20 26.45 -40.89
C ASN A 7 32.28 25.63 -39.59
N ILE A 8 33.50 25.46 -39.05
CA ILE A 8 33.77 24.73 -37.81
C ILE A 8 32.84 25.17 -36.66
N LEU A 9 32.42 26.45 -36.68
CA LEU A 9 31.49 27.02 -35.72
C LEU A 9 30.13 26.28 -35.71
N PHE A 10 29.65 25.84 -36.87
CA PHE A 10 28.37 25.13 -36.99
C PHE A 10 28.43 23.72 -36.39
N ILE A 11 29.57 23.03 -36.52
CA ILE A 11 29.78 21.70 -35.96
C ILE A 11 29.80 21.77 -34.43
N ILE A 12 30.48 22.79 -33.87
CA ILE A 12 30.53 23.00 -32.43
C ILE A 12 29.12 23.29 -31.87
N LEU A 13 28.32 24.10 -32.56
CA LEU A 13 26.95 24.43 -32.15
C LEU A 13 26.04 23.19 -32.11
N ILE A 14 26.12 22.33 -33.12
CA ILE A 14 25.36 21.07 -33.14
C ILE A 14 25.78 20.16 -31.99
N ALA A 15 27.08 20.04 -31.71
CA ALA A 15 27.57 19.20 -30.62
C ALA A 15 27.04 19.66 -29.25
N VAL A 16 27.00 20.97 -29.00
CA VAL A 16 26.48 21.53 -27.74
C VAL A 16 24.97 21.29 -27.60
N ILE A 17 24.19 21.47 -28.67
CA ILE A 17 22.74 21.23 -28.66
C ILE A 17 22.44 19.75 -28.44
N LEU A 18 23.17 18.84 -29.08
CA LEU A 18 23.01 17.41 -28.88
C LEU A 18 23.37 16.99 -27.46
N PHE A 19 24.43 17.56 -26.88
CA PHE A 19 24.81 17.30 -25.49
C PHE A 19 23.76 17.82 -24.50
N ALA A 20 23.19 19.01 -24.77
CA ALA A 20 22.11 19.57 -23.97
C ALA A 20 20.81 18.76 -24.08
N ALA A 21 20.44 18.34 -25.29
CA ALA A 21 19.26 17.51 -25.53
C ALA A 21 19.40 16.12 -24.90
N LEU A 22 20.58 15.50 -24.98
CA LEU A 22 20.87 14.24 -24.30
C LEU A 22 20.81 14.42 -22.77
N SER A 23 21.37 15.51 -22.24
CA SER A 23 21.30 15.83 -20.81
C SER A 23 19.85 15.98 -20.34
N TYR A 24 18.99 16.60 -21.14
CA TYR A 24 17.56 16.73 -20.81
C TYR A 24 16.83 15.38 -20.89
N ALA A 25 17.11 14.55 -21.91
CA ALA A 25 16.53 13.22 -22.04
C ALA A 25 16.94 12.27 -20.89
N VAL A 26 18.20 12.35 -20.44
CA VAL A 26 18.69 11.60 -19.28
C VAL A 26 18.03 12.11 -18.00
N THR A 27 17.95 13.42 -17.80
CA THR A 27 17.31 14.01 -16.61
C THR A 27 15.80 13.71 -16.57
N GLN A 28 15.14 13.63 -17.73
CA GLN A 28 13.74 13.28 -17.84
C GLN A 28 13.50 11.78 -17.60
N SER A 29 14.37 10.90 -18.09
CA SER A 29 14.36 9.46 -17.76
C SER A 29 14.62 9.20 -16.27
N SER A 30 15.41 10.05 -15.61
CA SER A 30 15.62 10.01 -14.15
C SER A 30 14.46 10.63 -13.33
N ARG A 31 13.52 11.34 -13.97
CA ARG A 31 12.34 11.93 -13.28
C ARG A 31 11.06 11.13 -13.46
N SER A 32 10.95 10.33 -14.52
CA SER A 32 9.84 9.38 -14.75
C SER A 32 10.15 7.96 -14.30
N GLY A 33 11.27 7.75 -13.60
CA GLY A 33 11.65 6.48 -13.00
C GLY A 33 11.98 6.73 -11.53
N GLY A 34 11.02 6.43 -10.64
CA GLY A 34 11.33 6.24 -9.22
C GLY A 34 12.56 5.35 -9.10
N GLY A 35 13.53 5.79 -8.30
CA GLY A 35 14.92 5.34 -8.38
C GLY A 35 15.05 3.83 -8.60
N ASN A 36 15.87 3.43 -9.58
CA ASN A 36 16.21 2.04 -9.84
C ASN A 36 16.83 1.42 -8.58
N ILE A 37 15.96 0.87 -7.74
CA ILE A 37 16.27 -0.08 -6.69
C ILE A 37 16.89 -1.30 -7.37
N SER A 38 17.96 -1.86 -6.79
CA SER A 38 18.46 -3.14 -7.30
C SER A 38 17.46 -4.25 -6.94
N GLU A 39 17.45 -5.35 -7.68
CA GLU A 39 16.60 -6.51 -7.35
C GLU A 39 16.91 -7.04 -5.94
N GLU A 40 18.15 -6.93 -5.49
CA GLU A 40 18.56 -7.29 -4.12
C GLU A 40 17.94 -6.36 -3.07
N ASP A 41 18.01 -5.04 -3.28
CA ASP A 41 17.40 -4.07 -2.37
C ASP A 41 15.87 -4.24 -2.33
N ALA A 42 15.24 -4.54 -3.47
CA ALA A 42 13.82 -4.85 -3.56
C ALA A 42 13.49 -6.11 -2.77
N SER A 43 14.28 -7.16 -2.93
CA SER A 43 14.11 -8.43 -2.21
C SER A 43 14.21 -8.25 -0.68
N LEU A 44 15.14 -7.40 -0.21
CA LEU A 44 15.26 -7.06 1.21
C LEU A 44 14.02 -6.31 1.71
N GLN A 45 13.50 -5.34 0.95
CA GLN A 45 12.28 -4.63 1.33
C GLN A 45 11.06 -5.54 1.36
N VAL A 46 10.90 -6.42 0.37
CA VAL A 46 9.82 -7.42 0.35
C VAL A 46 9.92 -8.34 1.57
N ALA A 47 11.13 -8.78 1.93
CA ALA A 47 11.30 -9.59 3.13
C ALA A 47 10.87 -8.87 4.40
N GLN A 48 11.17 -7.56 4.53
CA GLN A 48 10.75 -6.75 5.67
C GLN A 48 9.22 -6.55 5.69
N ILE A 49 8.62 -6.16 4.56
CA ILE A 49 7.16 -5.98 4.45
C ILE A 49 6.44 -7.28 4.83
N MET A 50 6.85 -8.41 4.25
CA MET A 50 6.24 -9.72 4.54
C MET A 50 6.44 -10.14 6.01
N SER A 51 7.59 -9.83 6.60
CA SER A 51 7.82 -10.07 8.03
C SER A 51 6.88 -9.23 8.90
N ASP A 52 6.68 -7.97 8.56
CA ASP A 52 5.80 -7.07 9.31
C ASP A 52 4.33 -7.51 9.19
N LEU A 53 3.88 -7.89 8.00
CA LEU A 53 2.53 -8.44 7.79
C LEU A 53 2.28 -9.67 8.66
N ALA A 54 3.24 -10.60 8.73
CA ALA A 54 3.13 -11.79 9.57
C ALA A 54 3.09 -11.43 11.07
N ILE A 55 3.90 -10.46 11.50
CA ILE A 55 3.88 -9.94 12.88
C ILE A 55 2.51 -9.33 13.19
N TYR A 56 1.94 -8.56 12.25
CA TYR A 56 0.63 -7.93 12.44
C TYR A 56 -0.46 -8.97 12.58
N GLN A 57 -0.57 -9.94 11.66
CA GLN A 57 -1.54 -11.03 11.74
C GLN A 57 -1.44 -11.77 13.08
N GLN A 58 -0.23 -12.11 13.52
CA GLN A 58 -0.02 -12.80 14.80
C GLN A 58 -0.44 -11.91 15.99
N ALA A 59 -0.11 -10.63 15.96
CA ALA A 59 -0.45 -9.69 17.02
C ALA A 59 -1.96 -9.50 17.13
N ILE A 60 -2.65 -9.32 16.00
CA ILE A 60 -4.11 -9.19 15.95
C ILE A 60 -4.78 -10.44 16.53
N GLN A 61 -4.39 -11.63 16.08
CA GLN A 61 -4.93 -12.89 16.61
C GLN A 61 -4.70 -13.02 18.11
N ARG A 62 -3.50 -12.69 18.60
CA ARG A 62 -3.19 -12.70 20.04
C ARG A 62 -4.06 -11.71 20.81
N LEU A 63 -4.20 -10.48 20.35
CA LEU A 63 -4.99 -9.44 21.01
C LEU A 63 -6.49 -9.81 21.04
N LYS A 64 -7.03 -10.37 19.95
CA LYS A 64 -8.43 -10.83 19.90
C LYS A 64 -8.67 -12.04 20.80
N ILE A 65 -7.87 -13.10 20.66
CA ILE A 65 -8.11 -14.39 21.32
C ILE A 65 -7.69 -14.36 22.81
N ILE A 66 -6.48 -13.87 23.10
CA ILE A 66 -5.91 -13.89 24.45
C ILE A 66 -6.22 -12.58 25.18
N GLY A 67 -6.04 -11.46 24.48
CA GLY A 67 -6.34 -10.14 25.03
C GLY A 67 -7.84 -9.90 25.24
N ASN A 68 -8.71 -10.67 24.58
CA ASN A 68 -10.17 -10.53 24.62
C ASN A 68 -10.60 -9.11 24.21
N TYR A 69 -9.95 -8.60 23.16
CA TYR A 69 -10.35 -7.39 22.43
C TYR A 69 -11.28 -7.79 21.29
N ASP A 70 -12.38 -7.06 21.16
CA ASP A 70 -13.36 -7.24 20.10
C ASP A 70 -12.84 -6.68 18.77
N GLU A 71 -12.16 -5.52 18.80
CA GLU A 71 -11.58 -4.89 17.61
C GLU A 71 -10.16 -4.38 17.91
N VAL A 72 -9.28 -4.57 16.92
CA VAL A 72 -7.88 -4.12 16.95
C VAL A 72 -7.71 -3.07 15.87
N TYR A 73 -7.26 -1.88 16.27
CA TYR A 73 -7.01 -0.76 15.36
C TYR A 73 -5.55 -0.68 14.95
N PHE A 74 -5.30 -0.14 13.76
CA PHE A 74 -3.96 0.12 13.27
C PHE A 74 -3.39 1.44 13.80
N ASP A 75 -3.25 1.56 15.12
CA ASP A 75 -2.66 2.70 15.82
C ASP A 75 -2.06 2.32 17.18
N ASP A 76 -1.66 3.33 17.96
CA ASP A 76 -1.06 3.21 19.29
C ASP A 76 -2.03 3.52 20.44
N ARG A 77 -3.36 3.45 20.21
CA ARG A 77 -4.34 3.81 21.24
C ARG A 77 -4.30 2.88 22.46
N ALA A 78 -4.70 3.42 23.61
CA ALA A 78 -4.89 2.65 24.83
C ALA A 78 -6.09 1.69 24.73
N PRO A 79 -6.14 0.61 25.54
CA PRO A 79 -7.33 -0.19 25.69
C PRO A 79 -8.55 0.66 26.10
N ASP A 80 -9.70 0.44 25.45
CA ASP A 80 -10.99 1.01 25.85
C ASP A 80 -12.01 -0.11 25.96
N GLU A 81 -12.72 -0.21 27.09
CA GLU A 81 -13.75 -1.24 27.32
C GLU A 81 -15.17 -0.78 26.96
N SER A 82 -15.33 0.50 26.60
CA SER A 82 -16.62 1.16 26.37
C SER A 82 -16.73 1.77 24.97
N ASP A 83 -15.83 1.42 24.07
CA ASP A 83 -15.80 1.92 22.69
C ASP A 83 -16.99 1.36 21.88
N THR A 84 -17.10 1.79 20.64
CA THR A 84 -18.04 1.28 19.65
C THR A 84 -17.28 0.60 18.52
N CYS A 85 -17.51 -0.68 18.32
CA CYS A 85 -16.94 -1.42 17.19
C CYS A 85 -17.92 -1.48 16.04
N TYR A 86 -17.35 -1.51 14.84
CA TYR A 86 -18.10 -1.51 13.61
C TYR A 86 -17.62 -2.71 12.80
N ASP A 87 -18.48 -3.71 12.75
CA ASP A 87 -18.29 -4.89 11.92
C ASP A 87 -19.26 -4.78 10.74
N GLY A 88 -18.77 -4.07 9.74
CA GLY A 88 -19.58 -3.43 8.73
C GLY A 88 -20.62 -2.46 9.33
N ALA A 89 -21.85 -2.92 9.50
CA ALA A 89 -23.02 -2.13 9.92
C ALA A 89 -23.70 -2.80 11.10
N THR A 90 -23.06 -3.83 11.63
CA THR A 90 -23.26 -4.26 12.98
C THR A 90 -22.47 -3.30 13.84
N VAL A 91 -23.21 -2.47 14.57
CA VAL A 91 -22.63 -1.57 15.57
C VAL A 91 -22.73 -2.27 16.91
N LYS A 92 -21.59 -2.50 17.56
CA LYS A 92 -21.50 -3.12 18.89
C LYS A 92 -21.03 -2.08 19.90
N SER A 93 -21.81 -1.89 20.97
CA SER A 93 -21.43 -1.08 22.12
C SER A 93 -22.10 -1.65 23.41
N PRO A 94 -21.36 -1.82 24.53
CA PRO A 94 -19.93 -1.55 24.67
C PRO A 94 -19.09 -2.56 23.88
N CYS A 95 -17.91 -2.10 23.47
CA CYS A 95 -16.96 -2.90 22.73
C CYS A 95 -15.55 -2.66 23.27
N ARG A 96 -14.77 -3.75 23.40
CA ARG A 96 -13.42 -3.66 23.93
C ARG A 96 -12.39 -3.52 22.81
N THR A 97 -11.69 -2.41 22.75
CA THR A 97 -10.79 -2.07 21.64
C THR A 97 -9.37 -1.79 22.11
N ILE A 98 -8.40 -1.92 21.20
CA ILE A 98 -6.99 -1.59 21.43
C ILE A 98 -6.29 -1.24 20.12
N GLY A 99 -5.24 -0.42 20.18
CA GLY A 99 -4.31 -0.23 19.08
C GLY A 99 -3.30 -1.37 18.99
N ILE A 100 -3.03 -1.89 17.79
CA ILE A 100 -2.03 -2.93 17.57
C ILE A 100 -0.64 -2.48 18.03
N PHE A 101 -0.31 -1.19 17.94
CA PHE A 101 0.95 -0.59 18.38
C PHE A 101 0.90 -0.07 19.83
N ASN A 102 -0.09 -0.49 20.61
CA ASN A 102 -0.15 -0.15 22.03
C ASN A 102 1.16 -0.57 22.74
N PRO A 103 1.79 0.31 23.54
CA PRO A 103 3.11 0.04 24.11
C PRO A 103 3.13 -1.06 25.19
N ASP A 104 2.00 -1.33 25.85
CA ASP A 104 1.93 -2.28 26.97
C ASP A 104 1.53 -3.68 26.51
N GLU A 105 0.47 -3.76 25.68
CA GLU A 105 -0.10 -5.04 25.26
C GLU A 105 0.05 -5.33 23.76
N GLY A 106 0.38 -4.32 22.94
CA GLY A 106 0.51 -4.42 21.49
C GLY A 106 1.89 -4.88 21.01
N ILE A 107 2.27 -4.48 19.81
CA ILE A 107 3.62 -4.61 19.26
C ILE A 107 4.38 -3.29 19.40
N ALA A 108 5.68 -3.39 19.67
CA ALA A 108 6.51 -2.21 19.76
C ALA A 108 6.77 -1.60 18.38
N GLY A 109 6.80 -0.27 18.30
CA GLY A 109 7.22 0.46 17.12
C GLY A 109 6.07 1.06 16.32
N ARG A 110 6.33 1.32 15.05
CA ARG A 110 5.41 1.89 14.07
C ARG A 110 5.55 1.10 12.77
N PRO A 111 4.59 1.22 11.84
CA PRO A 111 4.71 0.59 10.53
C PRO A 111 6.03 0.96 9.85
N LEU A 112 6.52 0.03 9.02
CA LEU A 112 7.73 0.26 8.23
C LEU A 112 7.58 1.52 7.37
N THR A 113 8.59 2.39 7.47
CA THR A 113 8.83 3.47 6.51
C THR A 113 9.68 2.97 5.36
N LEU A 114 9.25 3.19 4.12
CA LEU A 114 10.12 2.96 2.98
C LEU A 114 11.25 4.00 2.94
N PRO A 115 12.43 3.65 2.40
CA PRO A 115 13.54 4.60 2.25
C PRO A 115 13.16 5.79 1.34
N GLU A 116 13.75 6.96 1.58
CA GLU A 116 13.46 8.18 0.81
C GLU A 116 13.79 8.08 -0.68
N TRP A 117 14.73 7.22 -1.07
CA TRP A 117 15.04 7.00 -2.48
C TRP A 117 13.98 6.16 -3.20
N ALA A 118 13.18 5.38 -2.45
CA ALA A 118 12.15 4.51 -3.00
C ALA A 118 10.98 5.33 -3.58
N HIS A 119 10.74 6.53 -3.04
CA HIS A 119 9.81 7.49 -3.63
C HIS A 119 10.29 8.93 -3.32
N PRO A 120 10.55 9.77 -4.33
CA PRO A 120 11.15 11.10 -4.13
C PRO A 120 10.21 12.12 -3.46
N SER A 121 8.97 11.74 -3.12
CA SER A 121 8.18 12.49 -2.14
C SER A 121 8.59 12.07 -0.72
N GLN A 122 9.07 13.01 0.09
CA GLN A 122 9.71 12.67 1.35
C GLN A 122 8.75 12.18 2.47
N ASP A 123 7.43 12.13 2.25
CA ASP A 123 6.48 12.24 3.38
C ASP A 123 5.21 11.36 3.37
N PHE A 124 5.09 10.30 2.55
CA PHE A 124 3.85 9.54 2.58
C PHE A 124 3.88 8.04 2.26
N THR A 125 4.78 7.20 2.81
CA THR A 125 4.33 5.80 2.95
C THR A 125 3.11 5.81 3.87
N VAL A 126 1.96 5.51 3.30
CA VAL A 126 0.67 5.47 3.97
C VAL A 126 0.27 4.01 4.06
N TRP A 127 0.04 3.60 5.30
CA TRP A 127 -0.61 2.33 5.60
C TRP A 127 -2.05 2.66 5.92
N TYR A 128 -2.99 2.21 5.09
CA TYR A 128 -4.41 2.29 5.38
C TYR A 128 -4.87 0.95 5.89
N TRP A 129 -5.68 1.00 6.93
CA TRP A 129 -6.41 -0.15 7.41
C TRP A 129 -7.88 0.11 7.15
N TYR A 130 -8.56 -0.72 6.38
CA TYR A 130 -9.97 -0.51 6.13
C TYR A 130 -10.74 -1.82 6.09
N SER A 131 -12.04 -1.70 6.26
CA SER A 131 -13.02 -2.75 6.05
C SER A 131 -13.61 -2.57 4.66
N HIS A 132 -13.47 -3.58 3.80
CA HIS A 132 -14.00 -3.52 2.44
C HIS A 132 -14.43 -4.89 1.97
N HIS A 133 -15.47 -4.95 1.14
CA HIS A 133 -15.89 -6.19 0.50
C HIS A 133 -14.98 -6.48 -0.68
N ILE A 134 -14.28 -7.61 -0.62
CA ILE A 134 -13.34 -8.05 -1.65
C ILE A 134 -13.79 -9.37 -2.24
N ARG A 135 -13.68 -9.47 -3.56
CA ARG A 135 -13.70 -10.74 -4.30
C ARG A 135 -12.36 -11.03 -4.94
N GLU A 136 -12.10 -12.31 -5.14
CA GLU A 136 -11.03 -12.82 -5.99
C GLU A 136 -11.67 -13.54 -7.18
N ASP A 137 -11.46 -13.01 -8.38
CA ASP A 137 -11.96 -13.57 -9.64
C ASP A 137 -13.46 -13.95 -9.59
N GLY A 138 -14.27 -13.07 -8.97
CA GLY A 138 -15.72 -13.23 -8.84
C GLY A 138 -16.19 -14.05 -7.63
N GLU A 139 -15.28 -14.60 -6.83
CA GLU A 139 -15.59 -15.35 -5.61
C GLU A 139 -15.35 -14.51 -4.34
N ASP A 140 -16.31 -14.54 -3.40
CA ASP A 140 -16.14 -13.89 -2.10
C ASP A 140 -15.06 -14.64 -1.30
N ILE A 141 -14.07 -13.91 -0.78
CA ILE A 141 -12.93 -14.48 -0.05
C ILE A 141 -13.30 -14.86 1.39
N GLY A 142 -14.37 -14.27 1.91
CA GLY A 142 -15.01 -14.62 3.16
C GLY A 142 -16.52 -14.71 3.02
N SER A 143 -17.23 -14.35 4.09
CA SER A 143 -18.67 -14.21 4.09
C SER A 143 -19.11 -13.03 3.23
N PRO A 144 -20.08 -13.20 2.33
CA PRO A 144 -20.62 -12.08 1.54
C PRO A 144 -21.35 -11.03 2.38
N ASP A 145 -21.62 -11.31 3.66
CA ASP A 145 -22.36 -10.44 4.57
C ASP A 145 -21.47 -9.49 5.37
N TYR A 146 -20.16 -9.76 5.46
CA TYR A 146 -19.20 -9.01 6.27
C TYR A 146 -18.02 -8.54 5.44
N PRO A 147 -17.50 -7.32 5.66
CA PRO A 147 -16.32 -6.83 4.97
C PRO A 147 -15.04 -7.47 5.55
N GLU A 148 -14.03 -7.65 4.72
CA GLU A 148 -12.72 -8.11 5.14
C GLU A 148 -11.90 -6.97 5.76
N LYS A 149 -10.98 -7.30 6.68
CA LYS A 149 -10.00 -6.33 7.18
C LYS A 149 -8.79 -6.34 6.26
N VAL A 150 -8.53 -5.21 5.63
CA VAL A 150 -7.58 -5.06 4.54
C VAL A 150 -6.54 -4.02 4.92
N LEU A 151 -5.30 -4.34 4.63
CA LEU A 151 -4.18 -3.43 4.71
C LEU A 151 -3.80 -2.98 3.31
N TRP A 152 -3.64 -1.68 3.17
CA TRP A 152 -3.21 -1.05 1.93
C TRP A 152 -1.96 -0.23 2.16
N VAL A 153 -0.93 -0.47 1.36
CA VAL A 153 0.36 0.21 1.49
C VAL A 153 0.71 0.89 0.19
N GLU A 154 0.84 2.21 0.24
CA GLU A 154 1.22 3.03 -0.91
C GLU A 154 2.12 4.20 -0.48
N PRO A 155 2.94 4.77 -1.36
CA PRO A 155 3.34 4.23 -2.66
C PRO A 155 4.45 3.18 -2.49
N LEU A 156 4.50 2.20 -3.39
CA LEU A 156 5.58 1.22 -3.53
C LEU A 156 6.32 1.40 -4.86
N PRO A 157 7.65 1.14 -4.93
CA PRO A 157 8.38 1.02 -6.18
C PRO A 157 7.93 -0.17 -7.02
N TYR A 158 8.09 -0.09 -8.35
CA TYR A 158 7.75 -1.17 -9.28
C TYR A 158 8.40 -2.51 -8.91
N GLU A 159 9.71 -2.52 -8.68
CA GLU A 159 10.44 -3.77 -8.40
C GLU A 159 10.01 -4.41 -7.07
N VAL A 160 9.64 -3.59 -6.07
CA VAL A 160 9.08 -4.10 -4.81
C VAL A 160 7.71 -4.72 -5.04
N CYS A 161 6.85 -4.04 -5.83
CA CYS A 161 5.52 -4.52 -6.17
C CYS A 161 5.54 -5.84 -6.94
N LYS A 162 6.39 -5.90 -7.97
CA LYS A 162 6.65 -7.11 -8.77
C LYS A 162 7.17 -8.25 -7.89
N ALA A 163 8.15 -7.98 -7.04
CA ALA A 163 8.70 -8.99 -6.13
C ALA A 163 7.69 -9.48 -5.08
N LEU A 164 6.79 -8.62 -4.60
CA LEU A 164 5.65 -9.01 -3.74
C LEU A 164 4.73 -10.00 -4.46
N ASN A 165 4.29 -9.68 -5.68
CA ASN A 165 3.43 -10.56 -6.47
C ASN A 165 4.10 -11.90 -6.80
N SER A 166 5.40 -11.89 -7.12
CA SER A 166 6.16 -13.11 -7.37
C SER A 166 6.17 -14.01 -6.12
N ARG A 167 6.34 -13.42 -4.94
CA ARG A 167 6.41 -14.15 -3.67
C ARG A 167 5.04 -14.63 -3.17
N MET A 168 4.00 -13.81 -3.32
CA MET A 168 2.66 -14.11 -2.82
C MET A 168 1.89 -15.02 -3.76
N ASN A 169 1.94 -14.71 -5.06
CA ASN A 169 1.03 -15.26 -6.06
C ASN A 169 1.77 -16.04 -7.16
N GLY A 170 3.10 -16.10 -7.12
CA GLY A 170 3.91 -16.70 -8.18
C GLY A 170 3.89 -15.90 -9.50
N PHE A 171 3.38 -14.67 -9.48
CA PHE A 171 3.21 -13.83 -10.65
C PHE A 171 4.40 -12.89 -10.86
N ASP A 172 5.13 -13.06 -11.96
CA ASP A 172 6.26 -12.20 -12.34
C ASP A 172 5.78 -10.94 -13.06
N GLY A 173 5.10 -10.07 -12.32
CA GLY A 173 4.50 -8.85 -12.87
C GLY A 173 3.74 -8.03 -11.83
N VAL A 174 3.03 -7.02 -12.33
CA VAL A 174 2.14 -6.18 -11.53
C VAL A 174 0.75 -6.23 -12.14
N TYR A 175 -0.26 -6.47 -11.29
CA TYR A 175 -1.65 -6.48 -11.72
C TYR A 175 -2.09 -5.07 -12.09
N ALA A 176 -2.84 -4.90 -13.18
CA ALA A 176 -3.33 -3.60 -13.54
C ALA A 176 -4.53 -3.25 -12.65
N GLY A 177 -4.57 -2.05 -12.08
CA GLY A 177 -5.73 -1.56 -11.35
C GLY A 177 -6.98 -1.46 -12.23
N SER A 178 -6.81 -1.41 -13.56
CA SER A 178 -7.91 -1.50 -14.52
C SER A 178 -8.59 -2.87 -14.57
N ASP A 179 -7.95 -3.90 -14.03
CA ASP A 179 -8.53 -5.25 -13.94
C ASP A 179 -9.44 -5.40 -12.72
N ILE A 180 -9.41 -4.43 -11.80
CA ILE A 180 -10.29 -4.37 -10.63
C ILE A 180 -11.66 -3.86 -11.08
N THR A 181 -12.71 -4.60 -10.75
CA THR A 181 -14.08 -4.19 -11.09
C THR A 181 -14.88 -3.92 -9.84
N SER A 182 -15.79 -2.95 -9.89
CA SER A 182 -16.70 -2.69 -8.77
C SER A 182 -17.98 -3.48 -8.92
N TYR A 183 -18.52 -3.97 -7.82
CA TYR A 183 -19.83 -4.60 -7.76
C TYR A 183 -20.67 -4.02 -6.62
N THR A 184 -21.99 -4.25 -6.69
CA THR A 184 -22.88 -3.91 -5.58
C THR A 184 -22.72 -4.96 -4.49
N ALA A 185 -22.04 -4.60 -3.41
CA ALA A 185 -21.98 -5.37 -2.18
C ALA A 185 -23.15 -4.99 -1.26
N ALA A 186 -23.34 -5.75 -0.19
CA ALA A 186 -24.12 -5.25 0.93
C ALA A 186 -23.52 -3.87 1.36
N ASN A 187 -24.36 -2.89 1.71
CA ASN A 187 -23.89 -1.69 2.45
C ASN A 187 -23.00 -2.22 3.57
N ARG A 188 -21.71 -1.82 3.72
CA ARG A 188 -20.89 -2.07 4.94
C ARG A 188 -19.35 -1.81 4.97
N GLY A 189 -18.72 -1.02 4.09
CA GLY A 189 -17.26 -0.77 4.25
C GLY A 189 -16.90 0.42 5.17
N GLU A 190 -16.25 0.21 6.32
CA GLU A 190 -15.70 1.29 7.19
C GLU A 190 -14.22 1.57 6.84
N ILE A 191 -13.84 2.84 6.68
CA ILE A 191 -12.43 3.22 6.58
C ILE A 191 -11.88 3.40 7.99
N ASN A 192 -10.97 2.51 8.36
CA ASN A 192 -10.26 2.62 9.61
C ASN A 192 -8.95 3.39 9.40
N VAL A 193 -8.34 3.74 10.52
CA VAL A 193 -7.18 4.64 10.66
C VAL A 193 -6.13 4.48 9.55
N ASN A 194 -5.54 5.60 9.11
CA ASN A 194 -4.32 5.57 8.31
C ASN A 194 -3.11 6.03 9.12
N TRP A 195 -1.95 5.43 8.85
CA TRP A 195 -0.67 5.88 9.37
C TRP A 195 0.13 6.53 8.26
N ARG A 196 0.68 7.71 8.52
CA ARG A 196 1.58 8.42 7.60
C ARG A 196 2.93 8.65 8.28
N LYS A 197 4.04 8.41 7.57
CA LYS A 197 5.39 8.72 8.08
C LYS A 197 5.52 10.14 8.66
N SER A 198 4.96 11.13 7.97
CA SER A 198 5.08 12.55 8.31
C SER A 198 4.16 13.01 9.45
N ALA A 199 3.05 12.31 9.69
CA ALA A 199 2.01 12.76 10.62
C ALA A 199 1.67 11.74 11.73
N GLY A 200 2.23 10.53 11.67
CA GLY A 200 1.85 9.42 12.57
C GLY A 200 0.49 8.83 12.22
N PHE A 201 -0.15 8.19 13.21
CA PHE A 201 -1.50 7.68 13.10
C PHE A 201 -2.51 8.83 13.03
N SER A 202 -3.46 8.75 12.11
CA SER A 202 -4.61 9.64 12.08
C SER A 202 -5.71 9.16 13.01
N THR A 203 -6.68 10.03 13.28
CA THR A 203 -7.90 9.64 13.99
C THR A 203 -8.79 8.81 13.08
N ARG A 204 -9.47 7.83 13.68
CA ARG A 204 -10.56 7.06 13.08
C ARG A 204 -11.52 7.99 12.32
N VAL A 205 -11.92 7.58 11.11
CA VAL A 205 -12.98 8.26 10.35
C VAL A 205 -14.23 7.39 10.42
N ASP A 206 -15.13 7.73 11.36
CA ASP A 206 -16.40 7.03 11.50
C ASP A 206 -17.32 7.31 10.30
N GLY A 207 -17.96 6.27 9.76
CA GLY A 207 -19.22 6.43 9.02
C GLY A 207 -19.13 6.72 7.51
N GLY A 208 -18.02 6.40 6.84
CA GLY A 208 -18.07 6.14 5.41
C GLY A 208 -18.81 4.82 5.20
N PHE A 209 -19.95 4.81 4.50
CA PHE A 209 -20.61 3.57 4.09
C PHE A 209 -20.69 3.57 2.57
N THR A 210 -20.02 2.60 1.95
CA THR A 210 -20.18 2.31 0.52
C THR A 210 -20.97 1.01 0.37
N THR A 211 -21.80 0.94 -0.68
CA THR A 211 -22.34 -0.33 -1.22
C THR A 211 -21.43 -0.90 -2.30
N ALA A 212 -20.23 -0.34 -2.48
CA ALA A 212 -19.30 -0.76 -3.50
C ALA A 212 -18.37 -1.79 -2.85
N GLY A 213 -18.36 -3.01 -3.38
CA GLY A 213 -17.25 -3.94 -3.22
C GLY A 213 -16.38 -3.91 -4.46
N GLU A 214 -15.17 -4.44 -4.34
CA GLU A 214 -14.22 -4.57 -5.45
C GLU A 214 -13.84 -6.03 -5.67
N ASP A 215 -13.83 -6.42 -6.93
CA ASP A 215 -13.41 -7.74 -7.39
C ASP A 215 -12.02 -7.61 -8.00
N PHE A 216 -11.06 -8.27 -7.37
CA PHE A 216 -9.66 -8.22 -7.72
C PHE A 216 -9.23 -9.51 -8.44
N PRO A 217 -8.22 -9.43 -9.33
CA PRO A 217 -7.58 -10.63 -9.88
C PRO A 217 -6.97 -11.56 -8.82
N VAL A 218 -6.55 -10.97 -7.69
CA VAL A 218 -6.05 -11.65 -6.49
C VAL A 218 -6.46 -10.84 -5.25
N ALA A 219 -6.89 -11.51 -4.18
CA ALA A 219 -7.33 -10.87 -2.95
C ALA A 219 -6.22 -10.05 -2.29
N SER A 220 -5.02 -10.64 -2.26
CA SER A 220 -3.80 -10.03 -1.74
C SER A 220 -2.74 -9.96 -2.83
N GLY A 221 -2.31 -8.75 -3.18
CA GLY A 221 -1.40 -8.53 -4.28
C GLY A 221 -1.05 -7.05 -4.42
N CYS A 222 -0.16 -6.77 -5.35
CA CYS A 222 0.29 -5.43 -5.63
C CYS A 222 -0.15 -4.97 -7.03
N PHE A 223 -0.66 -3.75 -7.10
CA PHE A 223 -1.42 -3.21 -8.22
C PHE A 223 -0.85 -1.89 -8.75
N ASP A 224 -1.02 -1.66 -10.04
CA ASP A 224 -0.68 -0.43 -10.75
C ASP A 224 -1.92 0.47 -10.96
N TRP A 225 -1.90 1.68 -10.40
CA TRP A 225 -2.99 2.65 -10.50
C TRP A 225 -2.79 3.70 -11.60
N GLY A 226 -1.81 3.52 -12.49
CA GLY A 226 -1.57 4.40 -13.64
C GLY A 226 -1.02 5.78 -13.28
N SER A 227 -0.40 5.94 -12.10
CA SER A 227 0.09 7.22 -11.58
C SER A 227 1.56 7.21 -11.13
N ASP A 228 2.37 6.33 -11.73
CA ASP A 228 3.81 6.13 -11.44
C ASP A 228 4.11 5.58 -10.04
N TRP A 229 3.09 5.14 -9.30
CA TRP A 229 3.24 4.43 -8.04
C TRP A 229 2.33 3.21 -7.95
N TYR A 230 2.77 2.27 -7.13
CA TYR A 230 2.11 0.97 -6.93
C TYR A 230 1.64 0.83 -5.50
N SER A 231 0.72 -0.09 -5.26
CA SER A 231 0.16 -0.31 -3.93
C SER A 231 -0.01 -1.78 -3.64
N LEU A 232 0.34 -2.17 -2.42
CA LEU A 232 0.04 -3.51 -1.91
C LEU A 232 -1.33 -3.47 -1.24
N GLN A 233 -2.22 -4.36 -1.66
CA GLN A 233 -3.37 -4.79 -0.87
C GLN A 233 -3.05 -6.12 -0.21
N TYR A 234 -3.37 -6.23 1.08
CA TYR A 234 -3.17 -7.45 1.84
C TYR A 234 -4.36 -7.70 2.75
N VAL A 235 -5.00 -8.86 2.61
CA VAL A 235 -6.11 -9.29 3.46
C VAL A 235 -5.53 -9.80 4.78
N LEU A 236 -5.84 -9.09 5.87
CA LEU A 236 -5.36 -9.43 7.21
C LEU A 236 -6.32 -10.38 7.93
N GLU A 237 -7.61 -10.15 7.80
CA GLU A 237 -8.67 -10.99 8.37
C GLU A 237 -9.81 -11.19 7.38
N GLU A 238 -10.06 -12.44 7.04
CA GLU A 238 -11.30 -12.90 6.39
C GLU A 238 -12.39 -13.04 7.46
N HIS A 239 -13.61 -12.59 7.16
CA HIS A 239 -14.78 -12.76 8.03
C HIS A 239 -15.69 -13.89 7.55
#